data_AF-A0A937K9F3-F1
#
_entry.id   AF-A0A937K9F3-F1
#
_cell.length_a   1.000
_cell.length_b   1.000
_cell.length_c   1.000
_cell.angle_alpha   90.00
_cell.angle_beta   90.00
_cell.angle_gamma   90.00
#
_symmetry.space_group_name_H-M   'P 1'
#
loop_
_entity.id
_entity.type
_entity.pdbx_description
1 polymer ?
#
loop_
_entity_poly.entity_id
_entity_poly.type
_entity_poly.pdbx_seq_one_letter_code
_entity_poly.pdbx_strand_id
1 'polypeptide(L)'
;MICRFAPLAALALAATPVTAQDAAPPPLSPLSVEVLKLDTVLHSDVNAGSICCAPEMLVSGEAEDFVYIKVVFDVAWSEEVDRVSYSGSQAQALKLPGVDDPDAWLRPWGHINWYPAVEIRPPNLSQSRPRKWPDEDKDAVLSGLWTVPSDATEAVLLIGKDDEPQLEVPIDLSGPVGDLPAAATLWDVTIDSLSVMDEVATSRESRGRVVNGVVKPTMGQIVAVSVTINPKQNTLVDQEEGNNAAYFQTETFQLVGPEGLPLVPMGQDRRGTIGNDVSNTENWSGEGTSGETDRTFYFLGSGAPRTYRLYFETTEVATADLG
;
A
#
# COMPACT_ATOMS: atom_id res chain seq x y z
N MET A 1 -85.78 -9.01 32.07
CA MET A 1 -84.85 -9.64 33.05
C MET A 1 -83.78 -10.35 32.24
N ILE A 2 -82.54 -9.87 32.37
CA ILE A 2 -81.25 -10.46 31.95
C ILE A 2 -80.98 -10.53 30.44
N CYS A 3 -80.10 -9.61 30.02
CA CYS A 3 -79.36 -9.52 28.77
C CYS A 3 -78.55 -10.78 28.44
N ARG A 4 -78.25 -10.97 27.14
CA ARG A 4 -76.92 -11.36 26.66
C ARG A 4 -76.76 -11.08 25.17
N PHE A 5 -75.98 -10.04 24.87
CA PHE A 5 -75.25 -9.88 23.62
C PHE A 5 -74.01 -10.78 23.65
N ALA A 6 -73.65 -11.39 22.53
CA ALA A 6 -72.31 -11.90 22.27
C ALA A 6 -72.01 -11.92 20.75
N PRO A 7 -70.75 -11.72 20.34
CA PRO A 7 -70.40 -10.93 19.15
C PRO A 7 -69.76 -11.74 18.02
N LEU A 8 -69.52 -11.05 16.89
CA LEU A 8 -68.70 -11.48 15.76
C LEU A 8 -67.37 -12.12 16.22
N ALA A 9 -67.07 -13.32 15.71
CA ALA A 9 -65.74 -13.90 15.78
C ALA A 9 -64.86 -13.23 14.71
N ALA A 10 -63.93 -12.38 15.16
CA ALA A 10 -62.85 -11.86 14.33
C ALA A 10 -61.80 -12.97 14.12
N LEU A 11 -61.45 -13.21 12.86
CA LEU A 11 -60.24 -13.95 12.49
C LEU A 11 -59.02 -13.21 13.06
N ALA A 12 -58.36 -13.80 14.05
CA ALA A 12 -56.99 -13.46 14.38
C ALA A 12 -56.09 -14.45 13.63
N LEU A 13 -55.52 -14.04 12.49
CA LEU A 13 -54.29 -14.65 12.00
C LEU A 13 -53.22 -14.32 13.05
N ALA A 14 -52.84 -15.31 13.84
CA ALA A 14 -51.64 -15.23 14.66
C ALA A 14 -50.45 -15.19 13.70
N ALA A 15 -49.94 -13.98 13.45
CA ALA A 15 -48.62 -13.79 12.87
C ALA A 15 -47.62 -14.35 13.89
N THR A 16 -47.11 -15.55 13.63
CA THR A 16 -45.93 -16.07 14.30
C THR A 16 -44.79 -15.08 14.05
N PRO A 17 -44.09 -14.58 15.08
CA PRO A 17 -42.86 -13.85 14.84
C PRO A 17 -41.92 -14.83 14.16
N VAL A 18 -41.57 -14.54 12.90
CA VAL A 18 -40.38 -15.10 12.28
C VAL A 18 -39.24 -14.52 13.11
N THR A 19 -38.79 -15.29 14.11
CA THR A 19 -37.47 -15.11 14.68
C THR A 19 -36.53 -15.18 13.49
N ALA A 20 -35.89 -14.06 13.17
CA ALA A 20 -34.76 -14.01 12.27
C ALA A 20 -33.86 -15.19 12.65
N GLN A 21 -33.82 -16.18 11.77
CA GLN A 21 -32.96 -17.34 11.89
C GLN A 21 -31.56 -16.75 11.95
N ASP A 22 -30.80 -17.07 13.00
CA ASP A 22 -29.41 -16.67 13.22
C ASP A 22 -28.63 -16.77 11.90
N ALA A 23 -28.54 -15.66 11.17
CA ALA A 23 -27.51 -15.51 10.17
C ALA A 23 -26.22 -15.48 10.98
N ALA A 24 -25.32 -16.42 10.71
CA ALA A 24 -24.00 -16.38 11.31
C ALA A 24 -23.44 -14.95 11.13
N PRO A 25 -22.89 -14.33 12.18
CA PRO A 25 -22.33 -12.99 12.06
C PRO A 25 -21.36 -12.96 10.87
N PRO A 26 -21.33 -11.86 10.08
CA PRO A 26 -20.41 -11.77 8.96
C PRO A 26 -18.99 -12.08 9.46
N PRO A 27 -18.17 -12.79 8.66
CA PRO A 27 -16.86 -13.27 9.11
C PRO A 27 -15.86 -12.13 9.42
N LEU A 28 -16.27 -10.88 9.20
CA LEU A 28 -15.47 -9.66 9.38
C LEU A 28 -16.22 -8.65 10.25
N SER A 29 -15.52 -8.07 11.22
CA SER A 29 -16.00 -6.94 12.02
C SER A 29 -14.97 -5.80 12.01
N PRO A 30 -15.34 -4.53 11.72
CA PRO A 30 -14.37 -3.44 11.66
C PRO A 30 -13.82 -3.13 13.06
N LEU A 31 -12.50 -3.17 13.21
CA LEU A 31 -11.77 -2.77 14.43
C LEU A 31 -11.38 -1.29 14.40
N SER A 32 -10.91 -0.81 13.26
CA SER A 32 -10.50 0.57 13.07
C SER A 32 -10.75 1.03 11.65
N VAL A 33 -11.07 2.32 11.50
CA VAL A 33 -11.30 2.98 10.21
C VAL A 33 -10.47 4.27 10.21
N GLU A 34 -9.62 4.42 9.21
CA GLU A 34 -8.85 5.61 8.92
C GLU A 34 -9.32 6.15 7.56
N VAL A 35 -9.62 7.45 7.53
CA VAL A 35 -10.06 8.15 6.31
C VAL A 35 -9.23 9.40 6.15
N LEU A 36 -8.68 9.59 4.95
CA LEU A 36 -7.91 10.78 4.60
C LEU A 36 -8.36 11.30 3.24
N LYS A 37 -8.74 12.58 3.19
CA LYS A 37 -8.97 13.30 1.94
C LYS A 37 -7.65 13.84 1.40
N LEU A 38 -7.45 13.73 0.10
CA LEU A 38 -6.18 13.99 -0.58
C LEU A 38 -6.44 14.75 -1.89
N ASP A 39 -5.67 15.81 -2.11
CA ASP A 39 -5.65 16.51 -3.41
C ASP A 39 -4.68 15.85 -4.39
N THR A 40 -3.59 15.28 -3.87
CA THR A 40 -2.56 14.66 -4.70
C THR A 40 -2.05 13.38 -4.08
N VAL A 41 -1.66 12.44 -4.94
CA VAL A 41 -1.02 11.19 -4.53
C VAL A 41 0.12 10.84 -5.48
N LEU A 42 1.19 10.30 -4.91
CA LEU A 42 2.33 9.80 -5.67
C LEU A 42 1.94 8.50 -6.39
N HIS A 43 2.17 8.40 -7.69
CA HIS A 43 1.96 7.16 -8.44
C HIS A 43 3.20 6.26 -8.34
N SER A 44 3.02 4.99 -7.93
CA SER A 44 4.12 4.03 -7.77
C SER A 44 4.58 3.42 -9.10
N ASP A 45 3.68 3.24 -10.07
CA ASP A 45 3.94 2.44 -11.28
C ASP A 45 4.32 3.31 -12.49
N VAL A 46 5.11 4.35 -12.28
CA VAL A 46 5.60 5.18 -13.38
C VAL A 46 6.68 4.42 -14.15
N ASN A 47 6.60 4.37 -15.48
CA ASN A 47 7.63 3.75 -16.31
C ASN A 47 9.04 4.29 -15.92
N ALA A 48 10.05 3.41 -15.88
CA ALA A 48 11.43 3.70 -15.45
C ALA A 48 12.11 4.94 -16.08
N GLY A 49 11.55 5.52 -17.15
CA GLY A 49 12.03 6.75 -17.77
C GLY A 49 11.67 8.05 -17.04
N SER A 50 10.66 8.07 -16.17
CA SER A 50 10.20 9.28 -15.44
C SER A 50 10.52 9.27 -13.94
N ILE A 51 11.07 8.17 -13.41
CA ILE A 51 11.33 7.99 -11.97
C ILE A 51 12.44 8.92 -11.45
N CYS A 52 13.28 9.45 -12.36
CA CYS A 52 14.34 10.37 -12.01
C CYS A 52 13.80 11.78 -11.74
N CYS A 53 13.61 12.11 -10.46
CA CYS A 53 13.35 13.46 -9.92
C CYS A 53 12.13 14.22 -10.48
N ALA A 54 11.24 13.52 -11.18
CA ALA A 54 9.99 14.06 -11.70
C ALA A 54 8.88 12.98 -11.61
N PRO A 55 8.56 12.49 -10.40
CA PRO A 55 7.54 11.46 -10.25
C PRO A 55 6.18 11.96 -10.73
N GLU A 56 5.35 11.03 -11.19
CA GLU A 56 3.97 11.34 -11.53
C GLU A 56 3.15 11.51 -10.26
N MET A 57 2.58 12.70 -10.11
CA MET A 57 1.59 12.99 -9.08
C MET A 57 0.22 12.95 -9.73
N LEU A 58 -0.65 12.07 -9.24
CA LEU A 58 -2.07 12.10 -9.58
C LEU A 58 -2.71 13.24 -8.80
N VAL A 59 -3.62 13.97 -9.43
CA VAL A 59 -4.26 15.16 -8.87
C VAL A 59 -5.78 14.97 -8.93
N SER A 60 -6.47 15.26 -7.83
CA SER A 60 -7.93 15.28 -7.79
C SER A 60 -8.48 16.53 -8.49
N GLY A 61 -9.68 16.46 -9.06
CA GLY A 61 -10.28 17.58 -9.79
C GLY A 61 -10.87 18.64 -8.85
N GLU A 62 -11.24 19.82 -9.35
CA GLU A 62 -11.89 20.85 -8.51
C GLU A 62 -13.24 20.41 -7.91
N ALA A 63 -13.88 19.40 -8.49
CA ALA A 63 -15.18 18.87 -8.05
C ALA A 63 -15.06 17.55 -7.28
N GLU A 64 -13.85 17.00 -7.12
CA GLU A 64 -13.63 15.66 -6.60
C GLU A 64 -12.40 15.62 -5.69
N ASP A 65 -12.50 14.90 -4.58
CA ASP A 65 -11.36 14.60 -3.72
C ASP A 65 -10.94 13.14 -3.96
N PHE A 66 -9.64 12.85 -3.81
CA PHE A 66 -9.24 11.48 -3.55
C PHE A 66 -9.49 11.17 -2.08
N VAL A 67 -10.08 10.01 -1.80
CA VAL A 67 -10.33 9.53 -0.44
C VAL A 67 -9.59 8.22 -0.25
N TYR A 68 -8.57 8.25 0.61
CA TYR A 68 -7.92 7.07 1.12
C TYR A 68 -8.72 6.51 2.30
N ILE A 69 -9.06 5.23 2.24
CA ILE A 69 -9.74 4.52 3.33
C ILE A 69 -8.92 3.29 3.67
N LYS A 70 -8.54 3.19 4.95
CA LYS A 70 -7.96 1.99 5.54
C LYS A 70 -8.89 1.46 6.62
N VAL A 71 -9.24 0.19 6.51
CA VAL A 71 -10.05 -0.51 7.51
C VAL A 71 -9.31 -1.77 7.96
N VAL A 72 -9.14 -1.92 9.26
CA VAL A 72 -8.67 -3.17 9.87
C VAL A 72 -9.89 -3.92 10.38
N PHE A 73 -10.04 -5.18 9.97
CA PHE A 73 -11.13 -6.06 10.36
C PHE A 73 -10.62 -7.18 11.26
N ASP A 74 -11.31 -7.38 12.37
CA ASP A 74 -11.28 -8.63 13.13
C ASP A 74 -11.95 -9.72 12.29
N VAL A 75 -11.33 -10.89 12.25
CA VAL A 75 -11.83 -12.02 11.47
C VAL A 75 -12.27 -13.12 12.42
N ALA A 76 -13.54 -13.52 12.32
CA ALA A 76 -14.10 -14.58 13.16
C ALA A 76 -13.65 -15.98 12.69
N TRP A 77 -12.35 -16.27 12.83
CA TRP A 77 -11.76 -17.56 12.46
C TRP A 77 -12.43 -18.72 13.19
N SER A 78 -12.77 -19.76 12.44
CA SER A 78 -13.43 -20.95 12.97
C SER A 78 -13.10 -22.16 12.09
N GLU A 79 -13.59 -23.36 12.43
CA GLU A 79 -13.44 -24.52 11.55
C GLU A 79 -14.10 -24.31 10.18
N GLU A 80 -15.12 -23.45 10.09
CA GLU A 80 -15.86 -23.13 8.87
C GLU A 80 -15.28 -21.91 8.13
N VAL A 81 -14.62 -21.01 8.85
CA VAL A 81 -13.97 -19.81 8.31
C VAL A 81 -12.46 -19.99 8.41
N ASP A 82 -11.85 -20.50 7.33
CA ASP A 82 -10.40 -20.67 7.20
C ASP A 82 -9.75 -19.62 6.27
N ARG A 83 -10.57 -18.87 5.52
CA ARG A 83 -10.14 -17.81 4.60
C ARG A 83 -11.24 -16.78 4.39
N VAL A 84 -10.83 -15.51 4.32
CA VAL A 84 -11.63 -14.40 3.81
C VAL A 84 -10.97 -13.86 2.55
N SER A 85 -11.75 -13.60 1.49
CA SER A 85 -11.20 -13.07 0.24
C SER A 85 -12.28 -12.33 -0.55
N TYR A 86 -12.13 -11.01 -0.60
CA TYR A 86 -12.92 -10.08 -1.38
C TYR A 86 -11.98 -9.38 -2.34
N SER A 87 -11.94 -9.89 -3.57
CA SER A 87 -11.04 -9.45 -4.62
C SER A 87 -11.81 -9.11 -5.89
N GLY A 88 -11.26 -8.18 -6.67
CA GLY A 88 -11.85 -7.76 -7.95
C GLY A 88 -12.55 -6.40 -7.84
N SER A 89 -12.82 -5.81 -9.01
CA SER A 89 -13.27 -4.42 -9.12
C SER A 89 -14.66 -4.14 -8.52
N GLN A 90 -15.46 -5.17 -8.26
CA GLN A 90 -16.82 -5.06 -7.72
C GLN A 90 -16.90 -5.45 -6.24
N ALA A 91 -15.80 -5.93 -5.64
CA ALA A 91 -15.85 -6.47 -4.29
C ALA A 91 -15.94 -5.38 -3.21
N GLN A 92 -15.63 -4.12 -3.58
CA GLN A 92 -15.71 -2.96 -2.72
C GLN A 92 -16.36 -1.79 -3.47
N ALA A 93 -17.20 -1.03 -2.77
CA ALA A 93 -17.82 0.17 -3.30
C ALA A 93 -18.12 1.19 -2.18
N LEU A 94 -18.13 2.47 -2.51
CA LEU A 94 -18.72 3.51 -1.67
C LEU A 94 -20.10 3.87 -2.20
N LYS A 95 -21.11 3.66 -1.36
CA LYS A 95 -22.47 4.13 -1.57
C LYS A 95 -22.65 5.50 -0.92
N LEU A 96 -22.90 6.52 -1.73
CA LEU A 96 -23.25 7.85 -1.24
C LEU A 96 -24.74 7.91 -0.81
N PRO A 97 -25.09 8.83 0.10
CA PRO A 97 -26.49 9.05 0.48
C PRO A 97 -27.40 9.31 -0.72
N GLY A 98 -28.53 8.62 -0.78
CA GLY A 98 -29.52 8.77 -1.85
C GLY A 98 -29.17 8.09 -3.18
N VAL A 99 -28.04 7.38 -3.26
CA VAL A 99 -27.64 6.61 -4.46
C VAL A 99 -27.93 5.14 -4.24
N ASP A 100 -29.09 4.67 -4.71
CA ASP A 100 -29.51 3.27 -4.54
C ASP A 100 -29.12 2.35 -5.71
N ASP A 101 -28.77 2.91 -6.87
CA ASP A 101 -28.35 2.16 -8.05
C ASP A 101 -26.89 1.65 -7.90
N PRO A 102 -26.64 0.33 -7.89
CA PRO A 102 -25.30 -0.22 -7.74
C PRO A 102 -24.31 0.18 -8.84
N ASP A 103 -24.82 0.50 -10.03
CA ASP A 103 -24.00 0.98 -11.14
C ASP A 103 -23.48 2.41 -10.91
N ALA A 104 -24.11 3.16 -9.98
CA ALA A 104 -23.72 4.51 -9.59
C ALA A 104 -22.85 4.55 -8.33
N TRP A 105 -22.57 3.41 -7.69
CA TRP A 105 -21.66 3.36 -6.55
C TRP A 105 -20.22 3.58 -6.98
N LEU A 106 -19.45 4.28 -6.14
CA LEU A 106 -18.07 4.66 -6.44
C LEU A 106 -17.15 3.48 -6.20
N ARG A 107 -16.36 3.10 -7.22
CA ARG A 107 -15.42 1.98 -7.13
C ARG A 107 -14.03 2.46 -6.79
N PRO A 108 -13.27 1.68 -6.01
CA PRO A 108 -11.88 2.00 -5.79
C PRO A 108 -11.09 1.80 -7.08
N TRP A 109 -10.19 2.72 -7.36
CA TRP A 109 -9.32 2.67 -8.55
C TRP A 109 -7.86 2.39 -8.19
N GLY A 110 -7.47 2.63 -6.93
CA GLY A 110 -6.09 2.46 -6.47
C GLY A 110 -6.00 1.91 -5.06
N HIS A 111 -4.78 1.59 -4.64
CA HIS A 111 -4.48 1.18 -3.28
C HIS A 111 -3.06 1.55 -2.87
N ILE A 112 -2.82 1.57 -1.55
CA ILE A 112 -1.49 1.77 -0.95
C ILE A 112 -1.11 0.48 -0.23
N ASN A 113 -0.02 -0.13 -0.65
CA ASN A 113 0.39 -1.46 -0.18
C ASN A 113 1.50 -1.42 0.89
N TRP A 114 2.57 -0.68 0.63
CA TRP A 114 3.78 -0.72 1.46
C TRP A 114 4.12 0.63 2.10
N TYR A 115 4.27 1.63 1.26
CA TYR A 115 4.56 3.00 1.68
C TYR A 115 3.64 3.95 0.91
N PRO A 116 3.53 5.23 1.33
CA PRO A 116 2.66 6.25 0.74
C PRO A 116 2.85 6.59 -0.76
N ALA A 117 2.67 5.61 -1.62
CA ALA A 117 2.60 5.68 -3.07
C ALA A 117 1.47 4.74 -3.54
N VAL A 118 0.76 5.15 -4.58
CA VAL A 118 -0.48 4.52 -5.05
C VAL A 118 -0.20 3.66 -6.27
N GLU A 119 -0.63 2.41 -6.21
CA GLU A 119 -0.76 1.52 -7.36
C GLU A 119 -2.16 1.70 -7.98
N ILE A 120 -2.25 1.93 -9.29
CA ILE A 120 -3.55 2.06 -10.01
C ILE A 120 -4.14 0.68 -10.25
N ARG A 121 -4.61 0.08 -9.15
CA ARG A 121 -5.26 -1.22 -9.11
C ARG A 121 -6.27 -1.24 -7.97
N PRO A 122 -7.45 -1.87 -8.16
CA PRO A 122 -8.39 -2.07 -7.07
C PRO A 122 -7.74 -2.81 -5.89
N PRO A 123 -8.07 -2.43 -4.64
CA PRO A 123 -7.57 -3.09 -3.46
C PRO A 123 -8.07 -4.53 -3.39
N ASN A 124 -7.38 -5.33 -2.60
CA ASN A 124 -7.79 -6.68 -2.27
C ASN A 124 -7.89 -6.81 -0.76
N LEU A 125 -8.98 -7.40 -0.27
CA LEU A 125 -9.11 -7.80 1.12
C LEU A 125 -9.04 -9.32 1.17
N SER A 126 -7.88 -9.88 1.51
CA SER A 126 -7.70 -11.32 1.58
C SER A 126 -6.87 -11.69 2.79
N GLN A 127 -7.36 -12.64 3.57
CA GLN A 127 -6.61 -13.19 4.68
C GLN A 127 -6.90 -14.68 4.85
N SER A 128 -5.89 -15.44 5.29
CA SER A 128 -6.06 -16.84 5.68
C SER A 128 -5.91 -16.99 7.18
N ARG A 129 -6.60 -17.97 7.76
CA ARG A 129 -6.50 -18.31 9.17
C ARG A 129 -5.04 -18.58 9.54
N PRO A 130 -4.54 -18.03 10.67
CA PRO A 130 -3.17 -18.26 11.09
C PRO A 130 -2.93 -19.75 11.35
N ARG A 131 -1.69 -20.20 11.11
CA ARG A 131 -1.34 -21.62 11.18
C ARG A 131 -1.53 -22.20 12.58
N LYS A 132 -1.37 -21.40 13.64
CA LYS A 132 -1.50 -21.83 15.03
C LYS A 132 -2.83 -21.45 15.70
N TRP A 133 -3.86 -21.11 14.92
CA TRP A 133 -5.21 -20.91 15.47
C TRP A 133 -5.66 -22.13 16.32
N PRO A 134 -6.30 -21.92 17.49
CA PRO A 134 -6.78 -20.66 18.06
C PRO A 134 -5.77 -19.91 18.95
N ASP A 135 -4.50 -20.37 19.03
CA ASP A 135 -3.48 -19.72 19.87
C ASP A 135 -2.99 -18.38 19.27
N GLU A 136 -3.17 -18.20 17.96
CA GLU A 136 -2.86 -16.97 17.22
C GLU A 136 -4.13 -16.47 16.52
N ASP A 137 -4.20 -15.15 16.38
CA ASP A 137 -5.25 -14.44 15.67
C ASP A 137 -4.66 -13.59 14.54
N LYS A 138 -5.46 -13.28 13.52
CA LYS A 138 -4.99 -12.51 12.37
C LYS A 138 -6.08 -11.64 11.77
N ASP A 139 -5.82 -10.33 11.75
CA ASP A 139 -6.70 -9.34 11.15
C ASP A 139 -6.60 -9.32 9.63
N ALA A 140 -7.66 -8.83 8.98
CA ALA A 140 -7.67 -8.54 7.55
C ALA A 140 -7.68 -7.02 7.33
N VAL A 141 -6.90 -6.53 6.37
CA VAL A 141 -6.79 -5.09 6.10
C VAL A 141 -7.26 -4.77 4.69
N LEU A 142 -8.14 -3.78 4.59
CA LEU A 142 -8.47 -3.10 3.34
C LEU A 142 -7.77 -1.75 3.34
N SER A 143 -7.05 -1.43 2.27
CA SER A 143 -6.40 -0.14 2.04
C SER A 143 -6.70 0.25 0.61
N GLY A 144 -7.48 1.31 0.37
CA GLY A 144 -7.95 1.65 -0.97
C GLY A 144 -8.10 3.15 -1.20
N LEU A 145 -8.18 3.53 -2.48
CA LEU A 145 -8.44 4.90 -2.93
C LEU A 145 -9.68 4.97 -3.82
N TRP A 146 -10.49 5.97 -3.54
CA TRP A 146 -11.68 6.34 -4.29
C TRP A 146 -11.59 7.79 -4.76
N THR A 147 -12.30 8.10 -5.83
CA THR A 147 -12.61 9.48 -6.21
C THR A 147 -14.03 9.77 -5.76
N VAL A 148 -14.21 10.82 -4.98
CA VAL A 148 -15.50 11.16 -4.35
C VAL A 148 -15.82 12.63 -4.60
N PRO A 149 -17.09 13.02 -4.86
CA PRO A 149 -17.47 14.43 -4.93
C PRO A 149 -17.00 15.21 -3.70
N SER A 150 -16.42 16.39 -3.91
CA SER A 150 -15.78 17.16 -2.84
C SER A 150 -16.76 17.66 -1.77
N ASP A 151 -18.05 17.75 -2.11
CA ASP A 151 -19.13 18.11 -1.18
C ASP A 151 -19.68 16.91 -0.38
N ALA A 152 -19.24 15.68 -0.66
CA ALA A 152 -19.64 14.50 0.10
C ALA A 152 -18.98 14.50 1.49
N THR A 153 -19.81 14.33 2.51
CA THR A 153 -19.39 14.29 3.93
C THR A 153 -19.57 12.92 4.57
N GLU A 154 -20.27 12.00 3.92
CA GLU A 154 -20.51 10.66 4.43
C GLU A 154 -20.70 9.67 3.27
N ALA A 155 -20.37 8.41 3.52
CA ALA A 155 -20.62 7.30 2.62
C ALA A 155 -20.79 6.01 3.43
N VAL A 156 -21.26 4.95 2.77
CA VAL A 156 -21.22 3.59 3.31
C VAL A 156 -20.29 2.77 2.43
N LEU A 157 -19.22 2.24 3.02
CA LEU A 157 -18.36 1.25 2.38
C LEU A 157 -19.05 -0.10 2.39
N LEU A 158 -19.30 -0.62 1.20
CA LEU A 158 -19.88 -1.93 0.95
C LEU A 158 -18.75 -2.91 0.61
N ILE A 159 -18.74 -4.07 1.27
CA ILE A 159 -17.82 -5.17 0.98
C ILE A 159 -18.65 -6.43 0.70
N GLY A 160 -18.38 -7.08 -0.43
CA GLY A 160 -19.14 -8.24 -0.88
C GLY A 160 -19.59 -8.08 -2.33
N LYS A 161 -20.69 -8.76 -2.69
CA LYS A 161 -21.31 -8.58 -4.00
C LYS A 161 -22.28 -7.41 -3.96
N ASP A 162 -22.50 -6.80 -5.10
CA ASP A 162 -23.36 -5.61 -5.18
C ASP A 162 -24.82 -5.88 -4.83
N ASP A 163 -25.34 -7.05 -5.22
CA ASP A 163 -26.71 -7.47 -4.97
C ASP A 163 -26.93 -8.01 -3.55
N GLU A 164 -25.86 -8.38 -2.86
CA GLU A 164 -25.86 -8.93 -1.52
C GLU A 164 -24.57 -8.50 -0.78
N PRO A 165 -24.47 -7.23 -0.34
CA PRO A 165 -23.32 -6.76 0.40
C PRO A 165 -23.24 -7.54 1.72
N GLN A 166 -22.06 -8.10 1.99
CA GLN A 166 -21.86 -8.93 3.18
C GLN A 166 -21.48 -8.10 4.39
N LEU A 167 -20.98 -6.89 4.16
CA LEU A 167 -20.62 -5.95 5.21
C LEU A 167 -20.83 -4.51 4.74
N GLU A 168 -21.36 -3.69 5.64
CA GLU A 168 -21.55 -2.26 5.47
C GLU A 168 -20.81 -1.53 6.58
N VAL A 169 -19.93 -0.60 6.22
CA VAL A 169 -19.15 0.21 7.17
C VAL A 169 -19.45 1.68 6.91
N PRO A 170 -20.00 2.43 7.88
CA PRO A 170 -20.21 3.86 7.72
C PRO A 170 -18.85 4.58 7.69
N ILE A 171 -18.68 5.48 6.72
CA ILE A 171 -17.45 6.24 6.48
C ILE A 171 -17.76 7.73 6.62
N ASP A 172 -17.03 8.40 7.51
CA ASP A 172 -17.04 9.85 7.65
C ASP A 172 -16.06 10.47 6.64
N LEU A 173 -16.58 11.32 5.75
CA LEU A 173 -15.81 12.04 4.72
C LEU A 173 -15.70 13.54 5.05
N SER A 174 -16.11 13.98 6.24
CA SER A 174 -16.12 15.41 6.61
C SER A 174 -14.74 15.96 6.97
N GLY A 175 -13.71 15.11 7.03
CA GLY A 175 -12.34 15.51 7.34
C GLY A 175 -11.77 16.54 6.36
N PRO A 176 -10.77 17.35 6.79
CA PRO A 176 -10.09 18.25 5.88
C PRO A 176 -9.23 17.46 4.88
N VAL A 177 -8.94 18.09 3.74
CA VAL A 177 -7.87 17.63 2.84
C VAL A 177 -6.54 17.71 3.60
N GLY A 178 -5.76 16.64 3.51
CA GLY A 178 -4.42 16.54 4.06
C GLY A 178 -3.44 15.88 3.10
N ASP A 179 -2.28 15.51 3.65
CA ASP A 179 -1.21 14.84 2.91
C ASP A 179 -0.92 13.48 3.55
N LEU A 180 -0.55 12.50 2.71
CA LEU A 180 0.06 11.28 3.22
C LEU A 180 1.45 11.60 3.81
N PRO A 181 1.90 10.86 4.83
CA PRO A 181 3.26 11.01 5.33
C PRO A 181 4.29 10.72 4.23
N ALA A 182 5.42 11.43 4.24
CA ALA A 182 6.48 11.17 3.27
C ALA A 182 7.04 9.75 3.48
N ALA A 183 7.19 8.96 2.40
CA ALA A 183 7.65 7.57 2.50
C ALA A 183 9.03 7.44 3.18
N ALA A 184 9.89 8.46 3.06
CA ALA A 184 11.17 8.54 3.76
C ALA A 184 11.05 8.51 5.29
N THR A 185 9.92 8.91 5.90
CA THR A 185 9.74 8.85 7.36
C THR A 185 9.67 7.43 7.89
N LEU A 186 9.49 6.43 7.01
CA LEU A 186 9.45 5.01 7.35
C LEU A 186 10.84 4.39 7.48
N TRP A 187 11.90 5.13 7.16
CA TRP A 187 13.27 4.62 7.08
C TRP A 187 14.25 5.51 7.84
N ASP A 188 15.32 4.90 8.34
CA ASP A 188 16.59 5.56 8.59
C ASP A 188 17.57 5.13 7.51
N VAL A 189 18.19 6.10 6.82
CA VAL A 189 19.15 5.83 5.75
C VAL A 189 20.44 6.56 6.06
N THR A 190 21.55 5.82 6.06
CA THR A 190 22.90 6.38 6.25
C THR A 190 23.75 6.07 5.04
N ILE A 191 24.54 7.03 4.56
CA ILE A 191 25.54 6.79 3.53
C ILE A 191 26.82 6.33 4.20
N ASP A 192 27.25 5.11 3.91
CA ASP A 192 28.46 4.51 4.45
C ASP A 192 29.68 4.87 3.61
N SER A 193 29.50 4.91 2.29
CA SER A 193 30.56 5.32 1.38
C SER A 193 30.01 5.92 0.09
N LEU A 194 30.79 6.83 -0.49
CA LEU A 194 30.54 7.44 -1.78
C LEU A 194 31.84 7.38 -2.57
N SER A 195 31.80 6.78 -3.76
CA SER A 195 33.00 6.59 -4.59
C SER A 195 32.69 6.68 -6.07
N VAL A 196 33.74 6.88 -6.87
CA VAL A 196 33.67 6.86 -8.32
C VAL A 196 34.41 5.65 -8.85
N MET A 197 33.85 5.05 -9.89
CA MET A 197 34.36 3.84 -10.52
C MET A 197 34.41 4.01 -12.04
N ASP A 198 35.45 3.47 -12.66
CA ASP A 198 35.55 3.40 -14.12
C ASP A 198 34.73 2.24 -14.70
N GLU A 199 34.49 1.21 -13.90
CA GLU A 199 33.76 0.03 -14.32
C GLU A 199 33.16 -0.74 -13.13
N VAL A 200 32.08 -1.48 -13.40
CA VAL A 200 31.48 -2.41 -12.45
C VAL A 200 31.46 -3.81 -13.06
N ALA A 201 32.07 -4.77 -12.37
CA ALA A 201 32.08 -6.16 -12.80
C ALA A 201 30.66 -6.76 -12.72
N THR A 202 30.30 -7.57 -13.70
CA THR A 202 29.03 -8.32 -13.72
C THR A 202 29.28 -9.76 -14.11
N SER A 203 28.29 -10.62 -13.93
CA SER A 203 28.30 -12.01 -14.37
C SER A 203 26.89 -12.46 -14.70
N ARG A 204 26.77 -13.41 -15.64
CA ARG A 204 25.50 -14.03 -16.02
C ARG A 204 25.66 -15.53 -16.02
N GLU A 205 24.73 -16.23 -15.39
CA GLU A 205 24.67 -17.68 -15.51
C GLU A 205 23.87 -18.07 -16.76
N SER A 206 24.43 -18.95 -17.58
CA SER A 206 23.75 -19.53 -18.73
C SER A 206 24.16 -20.98 -18.91
N ARG A 207 23.17 -21.89 -18.84
CA ARG A 207 23.37 -23.34 -19.02
C ARG A 207 24.49 -23.91 -18.13
N GLY A 208 24.55 -23.50 -16.86
CA GLY A 208 25.56 -23.94 -15.88
C GLY A 208 26.97 -23.39 -16.13
N ARG A 209 27.11 -22.34 -16.95
CA ARG A 209 28.36 -21.59 -17.12
C ARG A 209 28.18 -20.16 -16.65
N VAL A 210 29.19 -19.63 -15.98
CA VAL A 210 29.26 -18.21 -15.60
C VAL A 210 29.98 -17.46 -16.72
N VAL A 211 29.32 -16.44 -17.27
CA VAL A 211 29.89 -15.49 -18.23
C VAL A 211 30.12 -14.17 -17.52
N ASN A 212 31.38 -13.83 -17.29
CA ASN A 212 31.75 -12.54 -16.69
C ASN A 212 31.56 -11.43 -17.72
N GLY A 213 31.08 -10.29 -17.24
CA GLY A 213 30.89 -9.06 -18.00
C GLY A 213 31.40 -7.87 -17.21
N VAL A 214 31.32 -6.70 -17.83
CA VAL A 214 31.70 -5.43 -17.20
C VAL A 214 30.80 -4.34 -17.75
N VAL A 215 30.29 -3.50 -16.86
CA VAL A 215 29.58 -2.28 -17.21
C VAL A 215 30.58 -1.15 -17.17
N LYS A 216 30.77 -0.48 -18.31
CA LYS A 216 31.64 0.69 -18.44
C LYS A 216 30.80 1.88 -18.92
N PRO A 217 30.95 3.06 -18.30
CA PRO A 217 30.29 4.26 -18.79
C PRO A 217 30.88 4.64 -20.15
N THR A 218 30.03 4.92 -21.13
CA THR A 218 30.46 5.51 -22.41
C THR A 218 30.62 7.02 -22.31
N MET A 219 30.06 7.63 -21.27
CA MET A 219 30.13 9.05 -20.92
C MET A 219 30.01 9.21 -19.40
N GLY A 220 30.70 10.20 -18.83
CA GLY A 220 30.71 10.41 -17.38
C GLY A 220 31.45 9.30 -16.63
N GLN A 221 31.10 9.13 -15.36
CA GLN A 221 31.65 8.11 -14.46
C GLN A 221 30.53 7.42 -13.69
N ILE A 222 30.81 6.22 -13.20
CA ILE A 222 29.90 5.50 -12.30
C ILE A 222 30.14 6.04 -10.89
N VAL A 223 29.08 6.51 -10.24
CA VAL A 223 29.07 6.90 -8.83
C VAL A 223 28.41 5.78 -8.04
N ALA A 224 29.16 5.17 -7.12
CA ALA A 224 28.67 4.12 -6.23
C ALA A 224 28.40 4.72 -4.84
N VAL A 225 27.18 4.50 -4.34
CA VAL A 225 26.75 4.91 -3.00
C VAL A 225 26.42 3.66 -2.21
N SER A 226 27.24 3.37 -1.19
CA SER A 226 26.91 2.33 -0.21
C SER A 226 26.11 2.96 0.91
N VAL A 227 24.99 2.33 1.26
CA VAL A 227 24.06 2.81 2.28
C VAL A 227 23.64 1.68 3.20
N THR A 228 23.40 2.05 4.45
CA THR A 228 22.69 1.25 5.44
C THR A 228 21.26 1.75 5.49
N ILE A 229 20.29 0.88 5.24
CA ILE A 229 18.85 1.19 5.28
C ILE A 229 18.23 0.42 6.43
N ASN A 230 17.60 1.12 7.36
CA ASN A 230 16.90 0.52 8.50
C ASN A 230 15.42 0.93 8.51
N PRO A 231 14.47 -0.02 8.34
CA PRO A 231 13.06 0.27 8.45
C PRO A 231 12.67 0.61 9.90
N LYS A 232 11.90 1.68 10.08
CA LYS A 232 11.40 2.12 11.39
C LYS A 232 10.21 1.31 11.88
N GLN A 233 9.46 0.72 10.96
CA GLN A 233 8.24 -0.02 11.24
C GLN A 233 7.93 -1.03 10.15
N ASN A 234 7.02 -1.96 10.44
CA ASN A 234 6.43 -2.81 9.43
C ASN A 234 5.72 -1.94 8.38
N THR A 235 6.04 -2.16 7.11
CA THR A 235 5.42 -1.47 5.98
C THR A 235 4.33 -2.32 5.32
N LEU A 236 4.33 -3.64 5.58
CA LEU A 236 3.33 -4.54 5.00
C LEU A 236 2.05 -4.52 5.83
N VAL A 237 0.95 -4.13 5.19
CA VAL A 237 -0.34 -3.87 5.84
C VAL A 237 -1.04 -5.13 6.38
N ASP A 238 -0.74 -6.33 5.90
CA ASP A 238 -1.48 -7.58 6.20
C ASP A 238 -0.62 -8.69 6.85
N GLN A 239 0.55 -8.32 7.39
CA GLN A 239 1.44 -9.25 8.07
C GLN A 239 0.92 -9.72 9.43
N GLU A 240 1.35 -10.93 9.81
CA GLU A 240 1.10 -11.47 11.15
C GLU A 240 1.81 -10.62 12.22
N GLU A 241 1.19 -10.50 13.39
CA GLU A 241 1.80 -9.82 14.53
C GLU A 241 3.18 -10.45 14.86
N GLY A 242 4.21 -9.61 14.91
CA GLY A 242 5.58 -10.04 15.16
C GLY A 242 6.35 -10.58 13.94
N ASN A 243 5.73 -10.66 12.75
CA ASN A 243 6.37 -10.99 11.47
C ASN A 243 6.43 -9.75 10.57
N ASN A 244 7.39 -8.88 10.82
CA ASN A 244 7.46 -7.59 10.14
C ASN A 244 8.15 -7.69 8.78
N ALA A 245 7.71 -6.86 7.82
CA ALA A 245 8.33 -6.75 6.51
C ALA A 245 8.43 -5.28 6.04
N ALA A 246 9.56 -4.96 5.43
CA ALA A 246 9.83 -3.65 4.86
C ALA A 246 10.15 -3.77 3.37
N TYR A 247 9.43 -3.03 2.52
CA TYR A 247 9.59 -3.09 1.06
C TYR A 247 10.05 -1.77 0.46
N PHE A 248 10.99 -1.86 -0.49
CA PHE A 248 11.34 -0.75 -1.37
C PHE A 248 11.83 -1.27 -2.72
N GLN A 249 11.71 -0.45 -3.76
CA GLN A 249 12.37 -0.71 -5.05
C GLN A 249 13.67 0.06 -5.13
N THR A 250 14.65 -0.48 -5.84
CA THR A 250 15.91 0.22 -6.08
C THR A 250 15.72 1.58 -6.76
N GLU A 251 14.75 1.70 -7.65
CA GLU A 251 14.46 2.95 -8.36
C GLU A 251 13.84 4.05 -7.49
N THR A 252 13.37 3.75 -6.27
CA THR A 252 12.92 4.80 -5.35
C THR A 252 14.08 5.61 -4.76
N PHE A 253 15.32 5.12 -4.87
CA PHE A 253 16.51 5.84 -4.48
C PHE A 253 17.08 6.65 -5.65
N GLN A 254 17.28 7.95 -5.41
CA GLN A 254 17.78 8.90 -6.41
C GLN A 254 18.99 9.65 -5.87
N LEU A 255 19.95 9.95 -6.74
CA LEU A 255 21.15 10.69 -6.37
C LEU A 255 21.25 11.99 -7.16
N VAL A 256 21.37 13.12 -6.46
CA VAL A 256 21.59 14.44 -7.04
C VAL A 256 23.03 14.85 -6.81
N GLY A 257 23.73 15.15 -7.91
CA GLY A 257 25.13 15.58 -7.87
C GLY A 257 25.31 17.03 -7.42
N PRO A 258 26.57 17.47 -7.25
CA PRO A 258 26.91 18.81 -6.77
C PRO A 258 26.50 19.93 -7.74
N GLU A 259 26.31 19.59 -9.01
CA GLU A 259 25.79 20.49 -10.05
C GLU A 259 24.28 20.76 -9.89
N GLY A 260 23.61 20.09 -8.93
CA GLY A 260 22.16 20.17 -8.74
C GLY A 260 21.35 19.36 -9.76
N LEU A 261 22.01 18.52 -10.56
CA LEU A 261 21.37 17.65 -11.53
C LEU A 261 21.28 16.21 -11.00
N PRO A 262 20.17 15.52 -11.27
CA PRO A 262 20.06 14.12 -10.91
C PRO A 262 20.95 13.25 -11.80
N LEU A 263 21.49 12.20 -11.21
CA LEU A 263 22.26 11.19 -11.93
C LEU A 263 21.32 10.12 -12.47
N VAL A 264 21.72 9.48 -13.57
CA VAL A 264 20.92 8.41 -14.17
C VAL A 264 21.07 7.15 -13.31
N PRO A 265 19.98 6.58 -12.77
CA PRO A 265 20.06 5.36 -11.98
C PRO A 265 20.48 4.19 -12.87
N MET A 266 21.54 3.48 -12.46
CA MET A 266 21.95 2.23 -13.09
C MET A 266 21.32 1.04 -12.36
N GLY A 267 21.10 1.19 -11.05
CA GLY A 267 20.47 0.19 -10.19
C GLY A 267 21.40 -0.32 -9.10
N GLN A 268 21.15 -1.53 -8.60
CA GLN A 268 21.98 -2.20 -7.60
C GLN A 268 22.50 -3.54 -8.12
N ASP A 269 23.56 -4.07 -7.50
CA ASP A 269 24.00 -5.44 -7.79
C ASP A 269 22.99 -6.45 -7.20
N ARG A 270 22.47 -7.32 -8.06
CA ARG A 270 21.70 -8.50 -7.71
C ARG A 270 22.25 -9.69 -8.45
N ARG A 271 22.86 -10.61 -7.69
CA ARG A 271 23.43 -11.89 -8.19
C ARG A 271 24.42 -11.69 -9.35
N GLY A 272 25.24 -10.64 -9.28
CA GLY A 272 26.24 -10.32 -10.28
C GLY A 272 25.70 -9.54 -11.47
N THR A 273 24.46 -9.06 -11.45
CA THR A 273 23.92 -8.18 -12.50
C THR A 273 23.45 -6.87 -11.88
N ILE A 274 23.69 -5.76 -12.58
CA ILE A 274 23.13 -4.47 -12.18
C ILE A 274 21.71 -4.39 -12.73
N GLY A 275 20.74 -4.16 -11.85
CA GLY A 275 19.33 -3.98 -12.22
C GLY A 275 18.71 -2.83 -11.45
N ASN A 276 17.88 -2.03 -12.14
CA ASN A 276 17.16 -0.91 -11.54
C ASN A 276 15.75 -1.30 -11.07
N ASP A 277 15.07 -2.17 -11.82
CA ASP A 277 13.79 -2.77 -11.43
C ASP A 277 14.05 -3.95 -10.48
N VAL A 278 14.38 -3.61 -9.24
CA VAL A 278 14.69 -4.59 -8.21
C VAL A 278 13.90 -4.29 -6.95
N SER A 279 12.95 -5.17 -6.65
CA SER A 279 12.24 -5.20 -5.37
C SER A 279 13.12 -5.78 -4.25
N ASN A 280 13.16 -5.08 -3.13
CA ASN A 280 13.81 -5.48 -1.88
C ASN A 280 12.74 -5.68 -0.81
N THR A 281 12.87 -6.74 -0.02
CA THR A 281 11.97 -7.02 1.09
C THR A 281 12.79 -7.53 2.25
N GLU A 282 12.89 -6.72 3.29
CA GLU A 282 13.59 -7.07 4.52
C GLU A 282 12.57 -7.59 5.53
N ASN A 283 12.79 -8.79 6.05
CA ASN A 283 11.88 -9.45 6.98
C ASN A 283 12.58 -9.59 8.34
N TRP A 284 11.85 -9.33 9.42
CA TRP A 284 12.37 -9.53 10.77
C TRP A 284 11.28 -9.95 11.75
N SER A 285 11.70 -10.59 12.84
CA SER A 285 10.80 -11.07 13.88
C SER A 285 10.96 -10.28 15.18
N GLY A 286 9.85 -10.04 15.89
CA GLY A 286 9.83 -9.40 17.21
C GLY A 286 9.63 -7.88 17.17
N GLU A 287 9.72 -7.25 18.35
CA GLU A 287 9.53 -5.80 18.51
C GLU A 287 10.75 -5.00 18.04
N GLY A 288 10.50 -3.83 17.46
CA GLY A 288 11.54 -2.85 17.07
C GLY A 288 12.05 -2.97 15.63
N THR A 289 13.21 -2.37 15.37
CA THR A 289 13.85 -2.27 14.05
C THR A 289 15.04 -3.23 13.96
N SER A 290 14.91 -4.32 13.20
CA SER A 290 16.03 -5.25 12.96
C SER A 290 16.14 -5.72 11.50
N GLY A 291 15.39 -5.07 10.59
CA GLY A 291 15.49 -5.26 9.14
C GLY A 291 16.59 -4.43 8.48
N GLU A 292 17.65 -4.09 9.22
CA GLU A 292 18.79 -3.32 8.70
C GLU A 292 19.44 -4.05 7.53
N THR A 293 19.73 -3.33 6.45
CA THR A 293 20.25 -3.92 5.23
C THR A 293 21.22 -2.97 4.52
N ASP A 294 22.37 -3.52 4.13
CA ASP A 294 23.39 -2.78 3.38
C ASP A 294 23.14 -2.92 1.88
N ARG A 295 23.13 -1.79 1.16
CA ARG A 295 22.98 -1.77 -0.30
C ARG A 295 24.02 -0.88 -0.92
N THR A 296 24.42 -1.20 -2.14
CA THR A 296 25.21 -0.29 -2.98
C THR A 296 24.42 0.01 -4.24
N PHE A 297 24.09 1.29 -4.41
CA PHE A 297 23.41 1.83 -5.58
C PHE A 297 24.44 2.44 -6.53
N TYR A 298 24.26 2.20 -7.82
CA TYR A 298 25.10 2.71 -8.88
C TYR A 298 24.33 3.74 -9.71
N PHE A 299 24.98 4.87 -9.96
CA PHE A 299 24.44 5.96 -10.76
C PHE A 299 25.46 6.39 -11.81
N LEU A 300 24.97 6.89 -12.94
CA LEU A 300 25.81 7.46 -14.00
C LEU A 300 25.74 8.99 -13.95
N GLY A 301 26.89 9.65 -13.84
CA GLY A 301 26.97 11.10 -13.71
C GLY A 301 28.33 11.69 -14.06
N SER A 302 28.58 12.94 -13.67
CA SER A 302 29.87 13.59 -13.91
C SER A 302 31.01 13.06 -13.04
N GLY A 303 30.70 12.48 -11.86
CA GLY A 303 31.71 12.13 -10.87
C GLY A 303 32.43 13.34 -10.26
N ALA A 304 31.85 14.54 -10.41
CA ALA A 304 32.45 15.77 -9.89
C ALA A 304 32.58 15.70 -8.36
N PRO A 305 33.70 16.18 -7.77
CA PRO A 305 33.85 16.23 -6.32
C PRO A 305 32.87 17.24 -5.71
N ARG A 306 32.67 17.17 -4.38
CA ARG A 306 31.71 17.89 -3.52
C ARG A 306 30.50 17.04 -3.11
N THR A 307 29.47 17.70 -2.59
CA THR A 307 28.29 17.13 -1.95
C THR A 307 27.33 16.52 -2.94
N TYR A 308 26.95 15.28 -2.67
CA TYR A 308 25.85 14.55 -3.27
C TYR A 308 24.71 14.43 -2.27
N ARG A 309 23.47 14.45 -2.78
CA ARG A 309 22.24 14.33 -1.99
C ARG A 309 21.48 13.09 -2.44
N LEU A 310 21.25 12.18 -1.51
CA LEU A 310 20.47 10.97 -1.71
C LEU A 310 19.03 11.23 -1.31
N TYR A 311 18.11 10.88 -2.20
CA TYR A 311 16.68 10.98 -2.00
C TYR A 311 16.06 9.58 -1.97
N PHE A 312 15.02 9.43 -1.15
CA PHE A 312 14.05 8.34 -1.24
C PHE A 312 12.72 8.95 -1.66
N GLU A 313 12.23 8.53 -2.82
CA GLU A 313 11.12 9.20 -3.53
C GLU A 313 11.42 10.70 -3.71
N THR A 314 10.58 11.57 -3.14
CA THR A 314 10.67 13.03 -3.24
C THR A 314 11.46 13.66 -2.09
N THR A 315 11.94 12.87 -1.12
CA THR A 315 12.49 13.38 0.14
C THR A 315 13.99 13.09 0.26
N GLU A 316 14.77 14.11 0.61
CA GLU A 316 16.20 13.94 0.90
C GLU A 316 16.36 13.11 2.19
N VAL A 317 17.12 12.03 2.11
CA VAL A 317 17.35 11.11 3.23
C VAL A 317 18.78 11.16 3.76
N ALA A 318 19.75 11.52 2.92
CA ALA A 318 21.15 11.61 3.32
C ALA A 318 21.96 12.49 2.37
N THR A 319 23.11 12.98 2.85
CA THR A 319 24.09 13.73 2.05
C THR A 319 25.50 13.25 2.33
N ALA A 320 26.36 13.20 1.32
CA ALA A 320 27.75 12.83 1.48
C ALA A 320 28.66 13.60 0.51
N ASP A 321 29.88 13.89 0.95
CA ASP A 321 30.89 14.54 0.11
C ASP A 321 31.74 13.51 -0.62
N LEU A 322 31.93 13.72 -1.92
CA LEU A 322 32.93 13.02 -2.73
C LEU A 322 34.22 13.85 -2.77
N GLY A 323 35.32 13.23 -2.33
CA GLY A 323 36.66 13.83 -2.27
C GLY A 323 37.38 13.98 -3.60
#